data_AF-A0AAF3F533-F1
#
_entry.id   AF-A0AAF3F533-F1
#
_cell.length_a   1.000
_cell.length_b   1.000
_cell.length_c   1.000
_cell.angle_alpha   90.00
_cell.angle_beta   90.00
_cell.angle_gamma   90.00
#
_symmetry.space_group_name_H-M   'P 1'
#
loop_
_entity.id
_entity.type
_entity.pdbx_description
1 polymer ?
#
loop_
_entity_poly.entity_id
_entity_poly.type
_entity_poly.pdbx_seq_one_letter_code
_entity_poly.pdbx_strand_id
1 'polypeptide(L)'
;MRSIVVTLALAVAAYAATCTDGTTNVFTIADQNDPNLDIHFENVKVQTYDDNGKPACNGNAPSLNLPGMIKLVSGDIKVTAANDLSKEEADLTLVKNSLLIGTVCDNGKSKNPLVPDEDCKIADICSVLGADMCKLLGTPGTYDLATIEKDLNITGTITLPSINGAINGILKGEWSIGILLQANGKHFGNIKLPGNAKWLYIN
;
A
#
# COMPACT_ATOMS: atom_id res chain seq x y z
N MET A 1 66.63 -13.41 -9.11
CA MET A 1 65.17 -13.59 -9.29
C MET A 1 64.47 -12.48 -8.52
N ARG A 2 63.91 -11.48 -9.21
CA ARG A 2 63.15 -10.38 -8.61
C ARG A 2 61.67 -10.67 -8.83
N SER A 3 60.96 -11.02 -7.77
CA SER A 3 59.52 -11.24 -7.79
C SER A 3 58.79 -9.90 -7.91
N ILE A 4 58.04 -9.71 -9.00
CA ILE A 4 57.13 -8.59 -9.18
C ILE A 4 55.81 -9.00 -8.53
N VAL A 5 55.44 -8.33 -7.43
CA VAL A 5 54.12 -8.44 -6.83
C VAL A 5 53.22 -7.43 -7.53
N VAL A 6 52.25 -7.91 -8.31
CA VAL A 6 51.20 -7.09 -8.92
C VAL A 6 50.01 -7.08 -7.98
N THR A 7 49.79 -5.97 -7.28
CA THR A 7 48.61 -5.77 -6.44
C THR A 7 47.45 -5.31 -7.33
N LEU A 8 46.48 -6.20 -7.55
CA LEU A 8 45.27 -5.89 -8.30
C LEU A 8 44.32 -5.11 -7.38
N ALA A 9 44.13 -3.81 -7.63
CA ALA A 9 43.15 -2.99 -6.91
C ALA A 9 41.76 -3.20 -7.52
N LEU A 10 40.89 -3.92 -6.81
CA LEU A 10 39.47 -4.04 -7.15
C LEU A 10 38.75 -2.74 -6.76
N ALA A 11 38.45 -1.90 -7.75
CA ALA A 11 37.54 -0.79 -7.56
C ALA A 11 36.10 -1.32 -7.46
N VAL A 12 35.57 -1.40 -6.23
CA VAL A 12 34.15 -1.68 -6.01
C VAL A 12 33.39 -0.40 -6.31
N ALA A 13 32.78 -0.32 -7.48
CA ALA A 13 31.82 0.74 -7.79
C ALA A 13 30.58 0.54 -6.90
N ALA A 14 30.43 1.38 -5.88
CA ALA A 14 29.19 1.47 -5.13
C ALA A 14 28.13 2.08 -6.06
N TYR A 15 27.27 1.25 -6.64
CA TYR A 15 26.07 1.73 -7.32
C TYR A 15 25.19 2.39 -6.26
N ALA A 16 25.12 3.72 -6.27
CA ALA A 16 24.09 4.42 -5.51
C ALA A 16 22.73 3.93 -6.04
N ALA A 17 21.96 3.29 -5.17
CA ALA A 17 20.58 2.89 -5.47
C ALA A 17 19.77 4.16 -5.76
N THR A 18 19.46 4.41 -7.04
CA THR A 18 18.69 5.59 -7.44
C THR A 18 17.22 5.25 -7.47
N CYS A 19 16.41 6.04 -6.75
CA CYS A 19 14.95 5.95 -6.85
C CYS A 19 14.51 6.53 -8.21
N THR A 20 14.11 5.66 -9.12
CA THR A 20 13.65 6.00 -10.47
C THR A 20 12.13 5.89 -10.54
N ASP A 21 11.49 7.01 -10.89
CA ASP A 21 10.03 7.09 -11.00
C ASP A 21 9.45 6.07 -12.00
N GLY A 22 8.33 5.47 -11.63
CA GLY A 22 7.66 4.40 -12.38
C GLY A 22 8.45 3.10 -12.51
N THR A 23 9.61 2.97 -11.86
CA THR A 23 10.44 1.76 -11.92
C THR A 23 10.70 1.19 -10.54
N THR A 24 11.34 1.95 -9.65
CA THR A 24 11.74 1.45 -8.31
C THR A 24 10.76 1.87 -7.22
N ASN A 25 9.97 2.92 -7.43
CA ASN A 25 8.89 3.34 -6.52
C ASN A 25 7.55 2.65 -6.83
N VAL A 26 7.59 1.43 -7.39
CA VAL A 26 6.38 0.70 -7.81
C VAL A 26 6.19 -0.59 -7.02
N PHE A 27 4.98 -0.79 -6.49
CA PHE A 27 4.51 -2.09 -5.98
C PHE A 27 3.16 -2.46 -6.61
N THR A 28 2.70 -3.68 -6.39
CA THR A 28 1.36 -4.11 -6.86
C THR A 28 0.39 -4.31 -5.71
N ILE A 29 -0.90 -4.24 -6.00
CA ILE A 29 -1.94 -4.73 -5.08
C ILE A 29 -2.17 -6.21 -5.40
N ALA A 30 -2.28 -7.04 -4.36
CA ALA A 30 -2.76 -8.40 -4.51
C ALA A 30 -4.23 -8.50 -4.11
N ASP A 31 -5.06 -8.99 -5.02
CA ASP A 31 -6.38 -9.52 -4.70
C ASP A 31 -6.24 -10.87 -3.98
N GLN A 32 -6.98 -11.03 -2.88
CA GLN A 32 -7.08 -12.31 -2.17
C GLN A 32 -7.98 -13.32 -2.88
N ASN A 33 -8.65 -12.92 -3.98
CA ASN A 33 -9.52 -13.75 -4.82
C ASN A 33 -10.63 -14.46 -4.02
N ASP A 34 -11.18 -13.78 -3.02
CA ASP A 34 -12.32 -14.31 -2.26
C ASP A 34 -13.60 -14.13 -3.10
N PRO A 35 -14.25 -15.21 -3.54
CA PRO A 35 -15.44 -15.12 -4.40
C PRO A 35 -16.66 -14.52 -3.71
N ASN A 36 -16.62 -14.31 -2.39
CA ASN A 36 -17.70 -13.70 -1.62
C ASN A 36 -17.56 -12.18 -1.49
N LEU A 37 -16.48 -11.60 -2.02
CA LEU A 37 -16.26 -10.16 -2.02
C LEU A 37 -16.65 -9.57 -3.37
N ASP A 38 -17.12 -8.32 -3.34
CA ASP A 38 -17.63 -7.66 -4.54
C ASP A 38 -16.54 -6.90 -5.31
N ILE A 39 -15.38 -6.66 -4.69
CA ILE A 39 -14.29 -5.87 -5.26
C ILE A 39 -13.04 -6.72 -5.44
N HIS A 40 -12.56 -6.74 -6.68
CA HIS A 40 -11.37 -7.46 -7.12
C HIS A 40 -10.36 -6.53 -7.78
N PHE A 41 -9.07 -6.79 -7.55
CA PHE A 41 -7.95 -5.99 -8.05
C PHE A 41 -7.08 -6.85 -8.98
N GLU A 42 -7.09 -6.53 -10.27
CA GLU A 42 -6.37 -7.32 -11.27
C GLU A 42 -5.14 -6.55 -11.77
N ASN A 43 -3.95 -7.06 -11.45
CA ASN A 43 -2.67 -6.50 -11.89
C ASN A 43 -2.46 -5.01 -11.56
N VAL A 44 -3.08 -4.53 -10.48
CA VAL A 44 -3.02 -3.11 -10.10
C VAL A 44 -1.61 -2.72 -9.69
N LYS A 45 -1.04 -1.72 -10.37
CA LYS A 45 0.27 -1.14 -10.06
C LYS A 45 0.10 0.21 -9.37
N VAL A 46 0.94 0.43 -8.36
CA VAL A 46 0.91 1.60 -7.51
C VAL A 46 2.31 2.22 -7.47
N GLN A 47 2.39 3.52 -7.73
CA GLN A 47 3.59 4.34 -7.54
C GLN A 47 3.53 5.05 -6.18
N THR A 48 4.67 5.15 -5.50
CA THR A 48 4.79 5.82 -4.19
C THR A 48 5.52 7.13 -4.26
N TYR A 49 5.04 8.11 -3.49
CA TYR A 49 5.60 9.46 -3.41
C TYR A 49 5.62 9.98 -1.97
N ASP A 50 6.58 10.85 -1.67
CA ASP A 50 6.61 11.62 -0.44
C ASP A 50 5.56 12.75 -0.44
N ASP A 51 5.48 13.48 0.67
CA ASP A 51 4.60 14.64 0.86
C ASP A 51 4.89 15.81 -0.09
N ASN A 52 6.06 15.82 -0.74
CA ASN A 52 6.47 16.81 -1.73
C ASN A 52 6.27 16.32 -3.17
N GLY A 53 5.69 15.13 -3.38
CA GLY A 53 5.47 14.55 -4.71
C GLY A 53 6.70 13.95 -5.36
N LYS A 54 7.77 13.66 -4.59
CA LYS A 54 8.97 12.99 -5.11
C LYS A 54 8.82 11.48 -4.98
N PRO A 55 9.34 10.68 -5.95
CA PRO A 55 9.34 9.22 -5.85
C PRO A 55 9.91 8.73 -4.53
N ALA A 56 9.19 7.85 -3.84
CA ALA A 56 9.58 7.35 -2.52
C ALA A 56 10.13 5.92 -2.63
N CYS A 57 11.40 5.74 -2.25
CA CYS A 57 12.07 4.46 -2.21
C CYS A 57 12.91 4.28 -0.93
N ASN A 58 13.03 3.02 -0.48
CA ASN A 58 14.07 2.58 0.45
C ASN A 58 15.13 1.78 -0.33
N GLY A 59 16.21 2.45 -0.74
CA GLY A 59 17.16 1.88 -1.69
C GLY A 59 16.53 1.71 -3.07
N ASN A 60 16.56 0.49 -3.61
CA ASN A 60 16.00 0.15 -4.93
C ASN A 60 14.56 -0.42 -4.86
N ALA A 61 13.90 -0.32 -3.72
CA ALA A 61 12.56 -0.83 -3.48
C ALA A 61 11.60 0.32 -3.11
N PRO A 62 10.29 0.19 -3.42
CA PRO A 62 9.32 1.23 -3.08
C PRO A 62 9.21 1.40 -1.56
N SER A 63 8.91 2.61 -1.13
CA SER A 63 8.54 2.90 0.25
C SER A 63 7.28 3.75 0.32
N LEU A 64 6.43 3.48 1.31
CA LEU A 64 5.31 4.34 1.67
C LEU A 64 5.79 5.41 2.65
N ASN A 65 5.40 6.65 2.39
CA ASN A 65 5.60 7.76 3.31
C ASN A 65 4.25 8.13 3.92
N LEU A 66 4.23 8.35 5.23
CA LEU A 66 3.04 8.71 5.99
C LEU A 66 3.35 9.96 6.82
N PRO A 67 2.88 11.17 6.43
CA PRO A 67 2.05 11.45 5.25
C PRO A 67 2.83 11.30 3.92
N GLY A 68 2.10 11.13 2.82
CA GLY A 68 2.65 10.95 1.49
C GLY A 68 1.55 10.76 0.44
N MET A 69 1.90 10.22 -0.72
CA MET A 69 0.92 9.95 -1.79
C MET A 69 1.20 8.61 -2.46
N ILE A 70 0.13 8.00 -2.96
CA ILE A 70 0.22 6.89 -3.90
C ILE A 70 -0.55 7.22 -5.17
N LYS A 71 -0.09 6.69 -6.29
CA LYS A 71 -0.77 6.80 -7.58
C LYS A 71 -1.07 5.42 -8.14
N LEU A 72 -2.34 5.14 -8.40
CA LEU A 72 -2.80 3.99 -9.15
C LEU A 72 -2.53 4.24 -10.63
N VAL A 73 -1.72 3.39 -11.28
CA VAL A 73 -1.23 3.68 -12.65
C VAL A 73 -1.69 2.72 -13.74
N SER A 74 -2.04 1.48 -13.38
CA SER A 74 -2.51 0.48 -14.34
C SER A 74 -3.17 -0.67 -13.62
N GLY A 75 -3.86 -1.52 -14.38
CA GLY A 75 -4.61 -2.67 -13.88
C GLY A 75 -6.09 -2.33 -13.74
N ASP A 76 -6.88 -3.33 -13.37
CA ASP A 76 -8.34 -3.21 -13.33
C ASP A 76 -8.85 -3.30 -11.90
N ILE A 77 -9.82 -2.45 -11.58
CA ILE A 77 -10.70 -2.63 -10.41
C ILE A 77 -12.02 -3.16 -10.94
N LYS A 78 -12.42 -4.34 -10.48
CA LYS A 78 -13.69 -4.96 -10.84
C LYS A 78 -14.62 -4.95 -9.64
N VAL A 79 -15.77 -4.31 -9.80
CA VAL A 79 -16.85 -4.24 -8.83
C VAL A 79 -18.03 -5.05 -9.37
N THR A 80 -18.33 -6.19 -8.74
CA THR A 80 -19.30 -7.17 -9.24
C THR A 80 -20.73 -6.88 -8.77
N ALA A 81 -20.90 -6.19 -7.64
CA ALA A 81 -22.18 -5.78 -7.09
C ALA A 81 -22.13 -4.37 -6.49
N ALA A 82 -23.30 -3.73 -6.39
CA ALA A 82 -23.39 -2.39 -5.83
C ALA A 82 -23.22 -2.45 -4.31
N ASN A 83 -22.38 -1.57 -3.78
CA ASN A 83 -22.11 -1.50 -2.34
C ASN A 83 -22.68 -0.20 -1.76
N ASP A 84 -23.47 -0.32 -0.69
CA ASP A 84 -23.89 0.83 0.10
C ASP A 84 -22.76 1.23 1.05
N LEU A 85 -22.02 2.27 0.67
CA LEU A 85 -20.88 2.83 1.39
C LEU A 85 -21.31 4.00 2.29
N SER A 86 -22.40 3.84 3.06
CA SER A 86 -22.88 4.86 4.02
C SER A 86 -22.26 4.75 5.41
N LYS A 87 -21.59 3.62 5.70
CA LYS A 87 -20.87 3.31 6.95
C LYS A 87 -19.65 2.48 6.64
N GLU A 88 -18.85 3.00 5.73
CA GLU A 88 -17.62 2.41 5.26
C GLU A 88 -16.52 2.51 6.30
N GLU A 89 -15.83 1.40 6.51
CA GLU A 89 -14.69 1.29 7.41
C GLU A 89 -13.67 0.35 6.77
N ALA A 90 -12.47 0.31 7.32
CA ALA A 90 -11.50 -0.71 7.00
C ALA A 90 -10.87 -1.33 8.24
N ASP A 91 -10.80 -2.66 8.24
CA ASP A 91 -10.12 -3.44 9.26
C ASP A 91 -8.70 -3.78 8.78
N LEU A 92 -7.70 -3.41 9.58
CA LEU A 92 -6.30 -3.57 9.21
C LEU A 92 -5.74 -4.90 9.71
N THR A 93 -4.90 -5.51 8.88
CA THR A 93 -3.99 -6.59 9.25
C THR A 93 -2.56 -6.10 9.01
N LEU A 94 -1.81 -5.86 10.08
CA LEU A 94 -0.48 -5.25 10.01
C LEU A 94 0.55 -6.21 10.59
N VAL A 95 1.48 -6.67 9.76
CA VAL A 95 2.55 -7.58 10.18
C VAL A 95 3.90 -6.93 9.90
N LYS A 96 4.66 -6.68 10.96
CA LYS A 96 6.01 -6.14 10.85
C LYS A 96 7.02 -7.26 10.61
N ASN A 97 8.00 -7.03 9.74
CA ASN A 97 9.17 -7.90 9.61
C ASN A 97 10.11 -7.74 10.82
N SER A 98 9.69 -8.22 11.98
CA SER A 98 10.45 -8.15 13.23
C SER A 98 10.04 -9.31 14.14
N LEU A 99 11.02 -10.05 14.65
CA LEU A 99 10.78 -11.14 15.61
C LEU A 99 10.21 -10.65 16.94
N LEU A 100 10.47 -9.38 17.31
CA LEU A 100 10.00 -8.79 18.56
C LEU A 100 8.58 -8.22 18.44
N ILE A 101 8.26 -7.58 17.31
CA ILE A 101 6.99 -6.88 17.11
C ILE A 101 5.95 -7.78 16.43
N GLY A 102 6.34 -8.50 15.36
CA GLY A 102 5.46 -9.42 14.64
C GLY A 102 4.14 -8.80 14.16
N THR A 103 3.04 -9.53 14.39
CA THR A 103 1.68 -9.08 14.07
C THR A 103 1.22 -8.02 15.07
N VAL A 104 0.85 -6.85 14.55
CA VAL A 104 0.33 -5.72 15.33
C VAL A 104 -1.19 -5.67 15.26
N CYS A 105 -1.75 -5.81 14.06
CA CYS A 105 -3.18 -5.86 13.82
C CYS A 105 -3.52 -7.14 13.05
N ASP A 106 -4.68 -7.71 13.35
CA ASP A 106 -5.25 -8.88 12.68
C ASP A 106 -6.76 -8.65 12.55
N ASN A 107 -7.20 -8.35 11.33
CA ASN A 107 -8.58 -8.06 10.97
C ASN A 107 -9.25 -7.05 11.92
N GLY A 108 -8.62 -5.88 12.07
CA GLY A 108 -9.18 -4.79 12.88
C GLY A 108 -9.02 -4.96 14.38
N LYS A 109 -8.29 -6.01 14.82
CA LYS A 109 -8.02 -6.28 16.23
C LYS A 109 -6.54 -6.20 16.54
N SER A 110 -6.21 -5.51 17.63
CA SER A 110 -4.84 -5.42 18.09
C SER A 110 -4.36 -6.75 18.64
N LYS A 111 -3.13 -7.11 18.27
CA LYS A 111 -2.36 -8.21 18.84
C LYS A 111 -1.16 -7.71 19.63
N ASN A 112 -0.96 -6.39 19.69
CA ASN A 112 0.14 -5.77 20.40
C ASN A 112 -0.40 -4.97 21.61
N PRO A 113 0.06 -5.27 22.85
CA PRO A 113 -0.45 -4.58 24.05
C PRO A 113 -0.24 -3.06 24.07
N LEU A 114 0.65 -2.53 23.24
CA LEU A 114 0.94 -1.09 23.13
C LEU A 114 0.10 -0.40 22.07
N VAL A 115 -0.63 -1.14 21.24
CA VAL A 115 -1.47 -0.60 20.17
C VAL A 115 -2.93 -0.87 20.53
N PRO A 116 -3.76 0.16 20.67
CA PRO A 116 -5.18 0.00 20.97
C PRO A 116 -5.95 -0.53 19.72
N ASP A 117 -7.11 -1.16 19.92
CA ASP A 117 -7.92 -1.73 18.82
C ASP A 117 -8.32 -0.67 17.78
N GLU A 118 -8.50 0.58 18.24
CA GLU A 118 -8.85 1.73 17.40
C GLU A 118 -7.77 2.05 16.36
N ASP A 119 -6.49 1.86 16.68
CA ASP A 119 -5.36 2.06 15.75
C ASP A 119 -5.33 0.96 14.65
N CYS A 120 -6.07 -0.14 14.82
CA CYS A 120 -6.21 -1.21 13.83
C CYS A 120 -7.41 -1.02 12.89
N LYS A 121 -8.15 0.08 13.00
CA LYS A 121 -9.34 0.37 12.20
C LYS A 121 -9.22 1.74 11.54
N ILE A 122 -9.76 1.86 10.34
CA ILE A 122 -9.99 3.14 9.67
C ILE A 122 -11.50 3.36 9.65
N ALA A 123 -11.99 4.27 10.49
CA ALA A 123 -13.42 4.52 10.67
C ALA A 123 -14.10 5.22 9.49
N ASP A 124 -13.31 5.90 8.65
CA ASP A 124 -13.78 6.55 7.42
C ASP A 124 -12.72 6.33 6.33
N ILE A 125 -12.88 5.22 5.60
CA ILE A 125 -11.94 4.86 4.55
C ILE A 125 -12.11 5.74 3.30
N CYS A 126 -13.28 6.32 3.07
CA CYS A 126 -13.52 7.23 1.95
C CYS A 126 -12.81 8.57 2.11
N SER A 127 -12.62 9.03 3.35
CA SER A 127 -11.77 10.20 3.63
C SER A 127 -10.31 9.96 3.24
N VAL A 128 -9.83 8.71 3.24
CA VAL A 128 -8.49 8.35 2.76
C VAL A 128 -8.48 8.20 1.24
N LEU A 129 -9.40 7.40 0.69
CA LEU A 129 -9.44 7.08 -0.73
C LEU A 129 -9.85 8.27 -1.63
N GLY A 130 -10.61 9.21 -1.07
CA GLY A 130 -11.26 10.28 -1.81
C GLY A 130 -12.64 9.86 -2.35
N ALA A 131 -13.52 10.86 -2.50
CA ALA A 131 -14.92 10.65 -2.88
C ALA A 131 -15.09 9.93 -4.22
N ASP A 132 -14.24 10.24 -5.20
CA ASP A 132 -14.32 9.65 -6.54
C ASP A 132 -13.98 8.16 -6.53
N MET A 133 -12.89 7.78 -5.84
CA MET A 133 -12.51 6.39 -5.69
C MET A 133 -13.58 5.61 -4.93
N CYS A 134 -14.14 6.19 -3.87
CA CYS A 134 -15.23 5.55 -3.15
C CYS A 134 -16.50 5.36 -3.99
N LYS A 135 -16.86 6.37 -4.79
CA LYS A 135 -17.99 6.23 -5.72
C LYS A 135 -17.78 5.09 -6.71
N LEU A 136 -16.55 4.91 -7.19
CA LEU A 136 -16.18 3.79 -8.05
C LEU A 136 -16.38 2.46 -7.32
N LEU A 137 -15.88 2.32 -6.10
CA LEU A 137 -16.02 1.08 -5.31
C LEU A 137 -17.49 0.72 -4.98
N GLY A 138 -18.38 1.72 -4.94
CA GLY A 138 -19.81 1.52 -4.74
C GLY A 138 -20.59 1.14 -6.01
N THR A 139 -19.99 1.31 -7.20
CA THR A 139 -20.68 1.19 -8.47
C THR A 139 -20.21 -0.06 -9.24
N PRO A 140 -21.12 -0.96 -9.67
CA PRO A 140 -20.73 -2.11 -10.49
C PRO A 140 -20.07 -1.70 -11.79
N GLY A 141 -18.96 -2.36 -12.13
CA GLY A 141 -18.21 -2.07 -13.33
C GLY A 141 -16.82 -2.69 -13.33
N THR A 142 -16.13 -2.54 -14.46
CA THR A 142 -14.69 -2.82 -14.57
C THR A 142 -14.03 -1.53 -14.99
N TYR A 143 -13.03 -1.12 -14.21
CA TYR A 143 -12.41 0.18 -14.30
C TYR A 143 -10.92 0.01 -14.60
N ASP A 144 -10.53 0.37 -15.82
CA ASP A 144 -9.11 0.40 -16.22
C ASP A 144 -8.44 1.64 -15.63
N LEU A 145 -7.49 1.43 -14.73
CA LEU A 145 -6.77 2.49 -14.05
C LEU A 145 -5.85 3.29 -14.99
N ALA A 146 -5.52 2.76 -16.17
CA ALA A 146 -4.76 3.50 -17.18
C ALA A 146 -5.60 4.59 -17.87
N THR A 147 -6.93 4.45 -17.89
CA THR A 147 -7.84 5.39 -18.55
C THR A 147 -8.84 6.08 -17.61
N ILE A 148 -8.89 5.68 -16.34
CA ILE A 148 -9.85 6.18 -15.34
C ILE A 148 -9.89 7.72 -15.23
N GLU A 149 -8.73 8.39 -15.29
CA GLU A 149 -8.64 9.86 -15.25
C GLU A 149 -9.33 10.51 -16.44
N LYS A 150 -9.26 9.88 -17.61
CA LYS A 150 -9.86 10.38 -18.85
C LYS A 150 -11.34 10.02 -18.95
N ASP A 151 -11.67 8.79 -18.60
CA ASP A 151 -12.99 8.21 -18.87
C ASP A 151 -14.01 8.60 -17.81
N LEU A 152 -13.56 8.75 -16.56
CA LEU A 152 -14.42 9.04 -15.41
C LEU A 152 -14.09 10.38 -14.72
N ASN A 153 -13.05 11.08 -15.15
CA ASN A 153 -12.58 12.32 -14.53
C ASN A 153 -12.25 12.13 -13.03
N ILE A 154 -11.72 10.96 -12.68
CA ILE A 154 -11.33 10.56 -11.32
C ILE A 154 -9.80 10.57 -11.23
N THR A 155 -9.22 11.18 -10.21
CA THR A 155 -7.77 11.06 -9.98
C THR A 155 -7.40 9.67 -9.45
N GLY A 156 -6.38 9.05 -10.04
CA GLY A 156 -5.78 7.82 -9.49
C GLY A 156 -4.87 8.07 -8.28
N THR A 157 -4.76 9.32 -7.82
CA THR A 157 -3.85 9.72 -6.73
C THR A 157 -4.59 9.74 -5.41
N ILE A 158 -4.06 9.00 -4.43
CA ILE A 158 -4.59 8.92 -3.07
C ILE A 158 -3.56 9.56 -2.13
N THR A 159 -4.00 10.55 -1.35
CA THR A 159 -3.16 11.17 -0.33
C THR A 159 -3.21 10.33 0.93
N LEU A 160 -2.04 9.90 1.41
CA LEU A 160 -1.94 9.11 2.62
C LEU A 160 -1.86 10.05 3.84
N PRO A 161 -2.71 9.83 4.86
CA PRO A 161 -2.72 10.67 6.05
C PRO A 161 -1.47 10.44 6.90
N SER A 162 -1.18 11.41 7.77
CA SER A 162 -0.28 11.15 8.89
C SER A 162 -0.94 10.15 9.84
N ILE A 163 -0.14 9.20 10.34
CA ILE A 163 -0.62 8.24 11.34
C ILE A 163 -0.44 8.84 12.73
N ASN A 164 -1.55 8.97 13.44
CA ASN A 164 -1.58 9.35 14.84
C ASN A 164 -1.66 8.09 15.72
N GLY A 165 -1.58 8.25 17.04
CA GLY A 165 -1.73 7.13 17.97
C GLY A 165 -0.43 6.42 18.33
N ALA A 166 -0.57 5.29 19.03
CA ALA A 166 0.57 4.56 19.59
C ALA A 166 1.33 3.78 18.51
N ILE A 167 0.64 3.39 17.45
CA ILE A 167 1.24 2.66 16.32
C ILE A 167 2.34 3.47 15.61
N ASN A 168 2.28 4.81 15.63
CA ASN A 168 3.28 5.68 15.00
C ASN A 168 4.69 5.41 15.52
N GLY A 169 4.84 5.14 16.83
CA GLY A 169 6.15 4.87 17.45
C GLY A 169 6.85 3.61 16.94
N ILE A 170 6.11 2.69 16.32
CA ILE A 170 6.64 1.45 15.76
C ILE A 170 6.54 1.39 14.24
N LEU A 171 5.97 2.39 13.57
CA LEU A 171 5.56 2.34 12.17
C LEU A 171 6.72 2.24 11.17
N LYS A 172 7.88 2.82 11.49
CA LYS A 172 9.04 2.77 10.60
C LYS A 172 9.56 1.34 10.43
N GLY A 173 9.77 0.89 9.19
CA GLY A 173 10.34 -0.42 8.86
C GLY A 173 9.61 -1.17 7.77
N GLU A 174 9.83 -2.48 7.69
CA GLU A 174 9.24 -3.36 6.67
C GLU A 174 7.93 -4.00 7.15
N TRP A 175 6.88 -3.91 6.33
CA TRP A 175 5.52 -4.34 6.67
C TRP A 175 4.83 -5.12 5.57
N SER A 176 3.95 -6.03 5.98
CA SER A 176 2.86 -6.56 5.16
C SER A 176 1.57 -5.94 5.68
N ILE A 177 0.78 -5.38 4.77
CA ILE A 177 -0.44 -4.62 5.08
C ILE A 177 -1.61 -5.33 4.40
N GLY A 178 -2.61 -5.70 5.17
CA GLY A 178 -3.93 -6.14 4.72
C GLY A 178 -4.97 -5.10 5.10
N ILE A 179 -5.90 -4.81 4.19
CA ILE A 179 -7.00 -3.87 4.39
C ILE A 179 -8.27 -4.56 3.96
N LEU A 180 -9.12 -4.88 4.94
CA LEU A 180 -10.42 -5.49 4.73
C LEU A 180 -11.47 -4.40 4.73
N LEU A 181 -12.01 -4.10 3.55
CA LEU A 181 -13.01 -3.06 3.35
C LEU A 181 -14.38 -3.59 3.77
N GLN A 182 -15.08 -2.80 4.59
CA GLN A 182 -16.41 -3.14 5.05
C GLN A 182 -17.35 -1.94 5.00
N ALA A 183 -18.63 -2.19 4.77
CA ALA A 183 -19.67 -1.21 4.95
C ALA A 183 -20.88 -1.87 5.58
N ASN A 184 -21.51 -1.17 6.53
CA ASN A 184 -22.72 -1.67 7.19
C ASN A 184 -22.53 -3.09 7.79
N GLY A 185 -21.32 -3.40 8.28
CA GLY A 185 -20.96 -4.69 8.87
C GLY A 185 -20.78 -5.84 7.88
N LYS A 186 -20.69 -5.55 6.57
CA LYS A 186 -20.40 -6.54 5.52
C LYS A 186 -19.09 -6.20 4.84
N HIS A 187 -18.25 -7.21 4.61
CA HIS A 187 -17.02 -7.05 3.85
C HIS A 187 -17.32 -7.05 2.36
N PHE A 188 -16.68 -6.16 1.61
CA PHE A 188 -16.88 -6.06 0.17
C PHE A 188 -15.57 -6.03 -0.63
N GLY A 189 -14.41 -5.90 0.02
CA GLY A 189 -13.12 -5.95 -0.66
C GLY A 189 -11.98 -6.28 0.30
N ASN A 190 -10.91 -6.91 -0.21
CA ASN A 190 -9.75 -7.28 0.59
C ASN A 190 -8.46 -7.00 -0.19
N ILE A 191 -7.68 -6.06 0.33
CA ILE A 191 -6.48 -5.52 -0.32
C ILE A 191 -5.27 -6.02 0.45
N LYS A 192 -4.28 -6.59 -0.26
CA LYS A 192 -2.96 -6.90 0.31
C LYS A 192 -1.86 -6.09 -0.36
N LEU A 193 -1.04 -5.43 0.46
CA LEU A 193 0.10 -4.62 0.04
C LEU A 193 1.40 -5.07 0.75
N PRO A 194 2.52 -5.22 0.02
CA PRO A 194 2.61 -5.27 -1.43
C PRO A 194 2.16 -6.65 -1.96
N GLY A 195 1.74 -6.72 -3.21
CA GLY A 195 1.33 -7.95 -3.88
C GLY A 195 2.49 -8.68 -4.59
N ASN A 196 3.52 -7.96 -5.02
CA ASN A 196 4.68 -8.47 -5.76
C ASN A 196 5.91 -8.71 -4.87
N ALA A 197 5.81 -8.46 -3.57
CA ALA A 197 6.86 -8.68 -2.59
C ALA A 197 6.25 -9.13 -1.26
N LYS A 198 7.09 -9.56 -0.32
CA LYS A 198 6.62 -9.91 1.03
C LYS A 198 6.44 -8.68 1.91
N TRP A 199 7.28 -7.66 1.71
CA TRP A 199 7.39 -6.51 2.59
C TRP A 199 7.46 -5.22 1.79
N LEU A 200 6.81 -4.19 2.31
CA LEU A 200 6.86 -2.81 1.85
C LEU A 200 7.44 -1.96 2.97
N TYR A 201 8.42 -1.12 2.66
CA TYR A 201 9.00 -0.24 3.65
C TYR A 201 8.06 0.92 3.92
N ILE A 202 7.82 1.24 5.19
CA ILE A 202 7.16 2.48 5.62
C ILE A 202 8.25 3.36 6.24
N ASN A 203 8.39 4.58 5.73
CA ASN A 203 9.42 5.53 6.14
C ASN A 203 8.99 6.45 7.28
#